data_AF-M1EQX0-F1
#
_entry.id   AF-M1EQX0-F1
#
_cell.length_a   1.000
_cell.length_b   1.000
_cell.length_c   1.000
_cell.angle_alpha   90.00
_cell.angle_beta   90.00
_cell.angle_gamma   90.00
#
_symmetry.space_group_name_H-M   'P 1'
#
loop_
_entity.id
_entity.type
_entity.pdbx_description
1 polymer ?
#
loop_
_entity_poly.entity_id
_entity_poly.type
_entity_poly.pdbx_seq_one_letter_code
_entity_poly.pdbx_strand_id
1 'polypeptide(L)'
;VDLGIFIQDYKSDIISAFQDVGLPLKHKFGKVEDSLELSFQGKDDIKLDIFFFYEETDHMWNGGTQAKTGKKFKYLFPKFTL
;
A
#
# COMPACT_ATOMS: atom_id res chain seq x y z
N VAL A 1 7.64 -4.15 8.12
CA VAL A 1 8.16 -4.53 6.79
C VAL A 1 7.31 -3.83 5.78
N ASP A 2 7.92 -3.28 4.75
CA ASP A 2 7.25 -2.46 3.75
C ASP A 2 7.43 -3.12 2.39
N LEU A 3 6.34 -3.29 1.64
CA LEU A 3 6.35 -3.85 0.30
C LEU A 3 5.85 -2.81 -0.71
N GLY A 4 6.53 -2.78 -1.86
CA GLY A 4 6.08 -2.07 -3.05
C GLY A 4 5.46 -3.03 -4.04
N ILE A 5 4.26 -2.71 -4.54
CA ILE A 5 3.56 -3.50 -5.56
C ILE A 5 3.03 -2.55 -6.63
N PHE A 6 3.00 -2.95 -7.90
CA PHE A 6 2.27 -2.18 -8.91
C PHE A 6 0.77 -2.25 -8.67
N ILE A 7 0.08 -1.11 -8.79
CA ILE A 7 -1.38 -1.08 -8.59
C ILE A 7 -2.13 -1.96 -9.59
N GLN A 8 -1.55 -2.19 -10.77
CA GLN A 8 -2.08 -3.08 -11.79
C GLN A 8 -2.16 -4.54 -11.32
N ASP A 9 -1.30 -4.93 -10.37
CA ASP A 9 -1.28 -6.27 -9.78
C ASP A 9 -2.17 -6.39 -8.52
N TYR A 10 -2.85 -5.31 -8.11
CA TYR A 10 -3.75 -5.34 -6.96
C TYR A 10 -4.93 -6.29 -7.22
N LYS A 11 -5.11 -7.23 -6.30
CA LYS A 11 -6.29 -8.09 -6.23
C LYS A 11 -7.04 -7.82 -4.94
N SER A 12 -8.37 -7.70 -5.02
CA SER A 12 -9.20 -7.33 -3.87
C SER A 12 -9.21 -8.37 -2.75
N ASP A 13 -8.85 -9.63 -3.06
CA ASP A 13 -8.75 -10.75 -2.12
C ASP A 13 -7.48 -10.71 -1.27
N ILE A 14 -6.51 -9.82 -1.54
CA ILE A 14 -5.29 -9.67 -0.75
C ILE A 14 -5.61 -9.45 0.74
N ILE A 15 -6.64 -8.66 1.05
CA ILE A 15 -7.03 -8.37 2.43
C ILE A 15 -7.48 -9.64 3.15
N SER A 16 -8.36 -10.44 2.53
CA SER A 16 -8.81 -11.72 3.09
C SER A 16 -7.66 -12.72 3.19
N ALA A 17 -6.79 -12.81 2.18
CA ALA A 17 -5.66 -13.73 2.18
C ALA A 17 -4.70 -13.47 3.35
N PHE A 18 -4.40 -12.21 3.66
CA PHE A 18 -3.59 -11.86 4.84
C PHE A 18 -4.33 -12.07 6.16
N GLN A 19 -5.63 -11.76 6.21
CA GLN A 19 -6.47 -12.03 7.39
C GLN A 19 -6.48 -13.52 7.76
N ASP A 20 -6.63 -14.40 6.76
CA ASP A 20 -6.73 -15.86 6.95
C ASP A 20 -5.44 -16.47 7.52
N VAL A 21 -4.28 -15.82 7.32
CA VAL A 21 -2.97 -16.26 7.86
C VAL A 21 -2.57 -15.51 9.14
N GLY A 22 -3.50 -14.79 9.76
CA GLY A 22 -3.27 -14.12 11.06
C GLY A 22 -2.64 -12.73 10.98
N LEU A 23 -2.72 -12.08 9.81
CA LEU A 23 -2.34 -10.69 9.60
C LEU A 23 -3.59 -9.85 9.26
N PRO A 24 -4.42 -9.46 10.26
CA PRO A 24 -5.61 -8.67 9.98
C PRO A 24 -5.27 -7.26 9.51
N LEU A 25 -6.12 -6.73 8.63
CA LEU A 25 -6.04 -5.35 8.18
C LEU A 25 -6.25 -4.40 9.35
N LYS A 26 -5.28 -3.51 9.56
CA LYS A 26 -5.32 -2.45 10.56
C LYS A 26 -5.76 -1.12 9.98
N HIS A 27 -5.16 -0.73 8.86
CA HIS A 27 -5.49 0.52 8.18
C HIS A 27 -5.58 0.29 6.67
N LYS A 28 -6.50 1.01 6.05
CA LYS A 28 -6.60 1.17 4.60
C LYS A 28 -6.69 2.65 4.31
N PHE A 29 -5.72 3.17 3.59
CA PHE A 29 -5.74 4.55 3.12
C PHE A 29 -5.90 4.60 1.61
N GLY A 30 -6.34 5.77 1.12
CA GLY A 30 -6.55 5.99 -0.30
C GLY A 30 -7.64 5.11 -0.92
N LYS A 31 -7.59 5.02 -2.23
CA LYS A 31 -8.44 4.20 -3.09
C LYS A 31 -7.58 3.49 -4.13
N VAL A 32 -8.13 2.49 -4.80
CA VAL A 32 -7.39 1.75 -5.84
C VAL A 32 -6.85 2.70 -6.89
N GLU A 33 -7.63 3.71 -7.28
CA GLU A 33 -7.26 4.74 -8.25
C GLU A 33 -6.40 5.90 -7.69
N ASP A 34 -6.21 6.00 -6.37
CA ASP A 34 -5.46 7.09 -5.73
C ASP A 34 -4.84 6.66 -4.40
N SER A 35 -3.51 6.51 -4.38
CA SER A 35 -2.73 6.43 -3.15
C SER A 35 -3.14 5.29 -2.21
N LEU A 36 -3.48 4.10 -2.76
CA LEU A 36 -3.82 2.94 -1.95
C LEU A 36 -2.64 2.56 -1.04
N GLU A 37 -2.94 2.31 0.22
CA GLU A 37 -2.01 1.79 1.23
C GLU A 37 -2.77 0.80 2.11
N LEU A 38 -2.19 -0.38 2.32
CA LEU A 38 -2.75 -1.42 3.20
C LEU A 38 -1.76 -1.72 4.32
N SER A 39 -2.16 -1.45 5.55
CA SER A 39 -1.40 -1.79 6.75
C SER A 39 -2.04 -2.97 7.46
N PHE A 40 -1.26 -4.01 7.70
CA PHE A 40 -1.66 -5.20 8.46
C PHE A 40 -0.88 -5.26 9.77
N GLN A 41 -1.52 -5.75 10.83
CA GLN A 41 -0.86 -5.98 12.11
C GLN A 41 -1.29 -7.31 12.71
N GLY A 42 -0.33 -8.24 12.82
CA GLY A 42 -0.52 -9.55 13.42
C GLY A 42 -0.21 -9.57 14.92
N LYS A 43 -0.03 -10.79 15.45
CA LYS A 43 0.46 -11.02 16.82
C LYS A 43 1.88 -10.45 16.99
N ASP A 44 2.25 -10.19 18.24
CA ASP A 44 3.57 -9.72 18.65
C ASP A 44 4.03 -8.45 17.90
N ASP A 45 3.06 -7.60 17.54
CA ASP A 45 3.28 -6.34 16.81
C ASP A 45 4.00 -6.48 15.46
N ILE A 46 3.90 -7.65 14.82
CA ILE A 46 4.36 -7.83 13.44
C ILE A 46 3.54 -6.93 12.53
N LYS A 47 4.22 -6.04 11.80
CA LYS A 47 3.62 -5.06 10.88
C LYS A 47 4.08 -5.30 9.46
N LEU A 48 3.10 -5.27 8.56
CA LEU A 48 3.30 -5.29 7.13
C LEU A 48 2.53 -4.12 6.52
N ASP A 49 3.25 -3.24 5.84
CA ASP A 49 2.67 -2.13 5.09
C ASP A 49 2.90 -2.39 3.59
N ILE A 50 1.84 -2.27 2.79
CA ILE A 50 1.90 -2.42 1.34
C ILE A 50 1.55 -1.09 0.70
N PHE A 51 2.50 -0.54 -0.05
CA PHE A 51 2.34 0.66 -0.85
C PHE A 51 2.23 0.30 -2.32
N PHE A 52 1.28 0.94 -3.00
CA PHE A 52 1.04 0.70 -4.41
C PHE A 52 1.67 1.77 -5.29
N PHE A 53 2.38 1.34 -6.32
CA PHE A 53 2.96 2.19 -7.34
C PHE A 53 2.03 2.33 -8.53
N TYR A 54 1.87 3.57 -8.97
CA TYR A 54 1.07 4.02 -10.09
C TYR A 54 2.00 4.51 -11.18
N GLU A 55 1.73 4.11 -12.41
CA GLU A 55 2.48 4.57 -13.56
C GLU A 55 1.85 5.83 -14.15
N GLU A 56 2.68 6.84 -14.38
CA GLU A 56 2.38 7.99 -15.23
C GLU A 56 3.31 8.00 -16.45
N THR A 57 3.11 8.97 -17.35
CA THR A 57 3.81 9.02 -18.65
C THR A 57 5.33 8.98 -18.50
N ASP A 58 5.88 9.73 -17.54
CA ASP A 58 7.32 9.98 -17.37
C ASP A 58 7.88 9.49 -16.02
N HIS A 59 7.03 9.06 -15.09
CA HIS A 59 7.44 8.67 -13.75
C HIS A 59 6.53 7.59 -13.15
N MET A 60 6.98 6.99 -12.07
CA MET A 60 6.16 6.18 -11.17
C MET A 60 5.91 6.96 -9.89
N TRP A 61 4.81 6.69 -9.20
CA TRP A 61 4.57 7.27 -7.88
C TRP A 61 3.84 6.33 -6.94
N ASN A 62 4.06 6.48 -5.63
CA ASN A 62 3.18 5.91 -4.62
C ASN A 62 2.69 7.00 -3.67
N GLY A 63 1.55 6.74 -3.04
CA GLY A 63 1.00 7.60 -2.01
C GLY A 63 1.52 7.23 -0.63
N GLY A 64 1.44 8.16 0.31
CA GLY A 64 1.55 7.87 1.74
C GLY A 64 0.60 8.75 2.55
N THR A 65 -0.05 8.18 3.57
CA THR A 65 -0.98 8.93 4.43
C THR A 65 -0.51 8.95 5.88
N GLN A 66 -0.32 10.14 6.45
CA GLN A 66 0.00 10.25 7.87
C GLN A 66 -1.27 9.98 8.71
N ALA A 67 -1.35 8.79 9.31
CA ALA A 67 -2.55 8.30 10.02
C ALA A 67 -3.17 9.27 11.04
N LYS A 68 -2.36 10.07 11.76
CA LYS A 68 -2.87 11.01 12.78
C LYS A 68 -3.47 12.29 12.20
N THR A 69 -2.97 12.76 11.06
CA THR A 69 -3.33 14.07 10.49
C THR A 69 -4.13 13.95 9.20
N GLY A 70 -4.12 12.77 8.57
CA GLY A 70 -4.67 12.55 7.24
C GLY A 70 -3.87 13.21 6.11
N LYS A 71 -2.71 13.81 6.41
CA LYS A 71 -1.88 14.46 5.39
C LYS A 71 -1.40 13.42 4.39
N LYS A 72 -1.73 13.65 3.12
CA LYS A 72 -1.29 12.83 1.99
C LYS A 72 0.02 13.35 1.40
N PHE A 73 0.85 12.43 0.93
CA PHE A 73 2.09 12.69 0.22
C PHE A 73 2.09 11.89 -1.09
N LYS A 74 2.69 12.47 -2.15
CA LYS A 74 2.95 11.80 -3.43
C LYS A 74 4.47 11.72 -3.59
N TYR A 75 5.01 10.51 -3.65
CA TYR A 75 6.44 10.28 -3.85
C TYR A 75 6.68 9.94 -5.31
N LEU A 76 7.57 10.66 -5.98
CA LEU A 76 7.85 10.50 -7.41
C LEU A 76 9.17 9.73 -7.60
N PHE A 77 9.19 8.83 -8.56
CA PHE A 77 10.33 7.98 -8.89
C PHE A 77 10.55 7.96 -10.40
N PRO A 78 11.81 7.84 -10.88
CA PRO A 78 12.05 7.43 -12.26
C PRO A 78 11.34 6.10 -12.56
N LYS A 79 11.03 5.83 -13.83
CA LYS A 79 10.44 4.53 -14.20
C LYS A 79 11.35 3.36 -13.79
N PHE A 80 10.74 2.31 -13.25
CA PHE A 80 11.41 1.10 -12.82
C PHE A 80 10.53 -0.14 -13.05
N THR A 81 11.14 -1.31 -12.87
CA THR A 81 10.50 -2.63 -12.87
C THR A 81 10.75 -3.29 -11.51
N LEU A 82 9.79 -4.09 -11.02
CA LEU A 82 9.88 -4.84 -9.77
C LEU A 82 10.25 -6.32 -10.00
#